data_AF-A0A945U8H6-F1
#
_entry.id   AF-A0A945U8H6-F1
#
_cell.length_a   1.000
_cell.length_b   1.000
_cell.length_c   1.000
_cell.angle_alpha   90.00
_cell.angle_beta   90.00
_cell.angle_gamma   90.00
#
_symmetry.space_group_name_H-M   'P 1'
#
loop_
_entity.id
_entity.type
_entity.pdbx_description
1 polymer ?
#
loop_
_entity_poly.entity_id
_entity_poly.type
_entity_poly.pdbx_seq_one_letter_code
_entity_poly.pdbx_strand_id
1 'polypeptide(L)'
;MRSSKIIFSQIFIGHLGYCLIISLLGVFLFANHLDNPFQFDSVGYIVNNPNLQNPSALLTLNFWFNEFFSRALLRMSLALNTHLDGFNPFGYHLFNLGLHIFNALLLYFVLGKAFRYLSRNLETWENQKISFVSFFVAVIFLSHPIQTESVIYIISRSEVMASSFYLSAFLIFQYFLEQRSPSLKQIFIYFTALFLLALLGFSVKQIVATLPAMMVLYYFLGCPDNSPALLFVQKWKYVFAGFVLVGSSLLLYKLLNNESFLIGPTQADELVGRANYMLSQPSVIVFYYLKNLFLPLSLNIDPDIEVITSLTSWKFLIPSFSIILGLLSAFKFIQNRIIFFFLCWFIIILSPSSSIVTLHDLAAEHRVYLASTGIFVLLALGVVSITEQCGKNRVFASRLALFLFVFIFGFLTIQRNVTWQSELSLWQDTYEKSPNKLRPLINLARAHSLEGNTDKAMQFYKESLVKGPHVFATNYNLADLYFSRGLLVEALQHFLLASQISPEIPESFAKLGEIYLLQNKFKLADLYLRRAVEINPQFAPVFKNLGVVNFYHLNNQKQGLAYFSRSLNLEPNQPEAGKIRQLLAQFSIR
;
A
#
# COMPACT_ATOMS: atom_id res chain seq x y z
N MET A 1 13.62 -35.46 40.08
CA MET A 1 12.52 -35.43 39.09
C MET A 1 11.45 -34.34 39.30
N ARG A 2 11.39 -33.63 40.45
CA ARG A 2 10.43 -32.51 40.65
C ARG A 2 10.93 -31.12 40.21
N SER A 3 12.23 -30.91 39.95
CA SER A 3 12.77 -29.60 39.55
C SER A 3 12.67 -29.30 38.04
N SER A 4 12.63 -30.31 37.17
CA SER A 4 12.54 -30.11 35.72
C SER A 4 11.13 -29.75 35.24
N LYS A 5 10.07 -30.17 35.95
CA LYS A 5 8.67 -29.84 35.60
C LYS A 5 8.30 -28.38 35.92
N ILE A 6 8.91 -27.77 36.92
CA ILE A 6 8.63 -26.36 37.30
C ILE A 6 9.25 -25.39 36.27
N ILE A 7 10.45 -25.69 35.77
CA ILE A 7 11.14 -24.90 34.74
C ILE A 7 10.37 -24.96 33.40
N PHE A 8 9.83 -26.13 33.03
CA PHE A 8 9.05 -26.28 31.80
C PHE A 8 7.71 -25.51 31.86
N SER A 9 7.07 -25.42 33.04
CA SER A 9 5.82 -24.68 33.22
C SER A 9 5.99 -23.15 33.17
N GLN A 10 7.06 -22.59 33.76
CA GLN A 10 7.29 -21.14 33.75
C GLN A 10 7.71 -20.59 32.37
N ILE A 11 8.42 -21.38 31.56
CA ILE A 11 8.86 -20.98 30.20
C ILE A 11 7.70 -21.07 29.20
N PHE A 12 6.84 -22.09 29.31
CA PHE A 12 5.68 -22.25 28.43
C PHE A 12 4.61 -21.18 28.71
N ILE A 13 4.42 -20.79 29.98
CA ILE A 13 3.55 -19.67 30.36
C ILE A 13 4.10 -18.33 29.84
N GLY A 14 5.43 -18.20 29.65
CA GLY A 14 6.08 -16.99 29.13
C GLY A 14 5.81 -16.75 27.64
N HIS A 15 6.31 -17.61 26.74
CA HIS A 15 6.20 -17.40 25.29
C HIS A 15 4.75 -17.52 24.79
N LEU A 16 4.00 -18.52 25.26
CA LEU A 16 2.59 -18.67 24.89
C LEU A 16 1.75 -17.49 25.38
N GLY A 17 2.02 -17.01 26.60
CA GLY A 17 1.37 -15.82 27.16
C GLY A 17 1.60 -14.58 26.31
N TYR A 18 2.84 -14.33 25.87
CA TYR A 18 3.13 -13.22 24.95
C TYR A 18 2.41 -13.35 23.61
N CYS A 19 2.39 -14.53 23.01
CA CYS A 19 1.67 -14.77 21.75
C CYS A 19 0.17 -14.54 21.89
N LEU A 20 -0.44 -15.01 23.00
CA LEU A 20 -1.85 -14.78 23.29
C LEU A 20 -2.15 -13.29 23.48
N ILE A 21 -1.32 -12.56 24.22
CA ILE A 21 -1.49 -11.11 24.40
C ILE A 21 -1.38 -10.36 23.07
N ILE A 22 -0.36 -10.65 22.25
CA ILE A 22 -0.21 -10.05 20.91
C ILE A 22 -1.47 -10.30 20.08
N SER A 23 -1.97 -11.54 20.06
CA SER A 23 -3.12 -11.92 19.25
C SER A 23 -4.41 -11.24 19.72
N LEU A 24 -4.70 -11.29 21.02
CA LEU A 24 -5.90 -10.68 21.60
C LEU A 24 -5.87 -9.15 21.49
N LEU A 25 -4.70 -8.53 21.71
CA LEU A 25 -4.54 -7.09 21.55
C LEU A 25 -4.75 -6.68 20.09
N GLY A 26 -4.22 -7.44 19.13
CA GLY A 26 -4.41 -7.16 17.71
C GLY A 26 -5.88 -7.21 17.30
N VAL A 27 -6.61 -8.24 17.75
CA VAL A 27 -8.05 -8.32 17.52
C VAL A 27 -8.77 -7.12 18.16
N PHE A 28 -8.45 -6.78 19.41
CA PHE A 28 -9.10 -5.68 20.12
C PHE A 28 -8.88 -4.32 19.45
N LEU A 29 -7.63 -3.98 19.10
CA LEU A 29 -7.28 -2.67 18.54
C LEU A 29 -7.85 -2.43 17.14
N PHE A 30 -8.14 -3.49 16.41
CA PHE A 30 -8.62 -3.42 15.03
C PHE A 30 -10.07 -3.92 14.87
N ALA A 31 -10.76 -4.35 15.93
CA ALA A 31 -12.12 -4.88 15.78
C ALA A 31 -13.09 -3.90 15.08
N ASN A 32 -12.95 -2.60 15.32
CA ASN A 32 -13.85 -1.56 14.82
C ASN A 32 -13.65 -1.15 13.34
N HIS A 33 -12.75 -1.82 12.59
CA HIS A 33 -12.58 -1.57 11.14
C HIS A 33 -13.13 -2.69 10.26
N LEU A 34 -13.51 -3.84 10.83
CA LEU A 34 -13.80 -5.06 10.05
C LEU A 34 -14.96 -4.86 9.06
N ASP A 35 -15.90 -3.97 9.35
CA ASP A 35 -17.05 -3.66 8.48
C ASP A 35 -16.85 -2.41 7.62
N ASN A 36 -15.65 -1.81 7.60
CA ASN A 36 -15.38 -0.62 6.80
C ASN A 36 -15.51 -0.95 5.29
N PRO A 37 -16.11 -0.07 4.47
CA PRO A 37 -16.35 -0.35 3.05
C PRO A 37 -15.04 -0.35 2.24
N PHE A 38 -15.11 -0.87 1.00
CA PHE A 38 -14.02 -0.64 0.05
C PHE A 38 -13.88 0.85 -0.23
N GLN A 39 -12.65 1.36 -0.16
CA GLN A 39 -12.36 2.77 -0.36
C GLN A 39 -11.19 3.01 -1.30
N PHE A 40 -11.19 4.18 -1.93
CA PHE A 40 -10.14 4.67 -2.82
C PHE A 40 -9.74 3.62 -3.87
N ASP A 41 -8.45 3.28 -4.03
CA ASP A 41 -8.04 2.34 -5.09
C ASP A 41 -8.61 0.93 -4.87
N SER A 42 -9.05 0.58 -3.65
CA SER A 42 -9.69 -0.73 -3.41
C SER A 42 -10.97 -0.87 -4.24
N VAL A 43 -11.70 0.22 -4.50
CA VAL A 43 -12.87 0.21 -5.39
C VAL A 43 -12.44 -0.12 -6.81
N GLY A 44 -11.39 0.52 -7.32
CA GLY A 44 -10.86 0.27 -8.67
C GLY A 44 -10.29 -1.14 -8.87
N TYR A 45 -9.44 -1.59 -7.95
CA TYR A 45 -8.74 -2.88 -8.05
C TYR A 45 -9.61 -4.08 -7.71
N ILE A 46 -10.66 -3.89 -6.92
CA ILE A 46 -11.53 -4.98 -6.46
C ILE A 46 -12.91 -4.87 -7.10
N VAL A 47 -13.71 -3.88 -6.71
CA VAL A 47 -15.14 -3.77 -7.09
C VAL A 47 -15.31 -3.59 -8.60
N ASN A 48 -14.54 -2.70 -9.19
CA ASN A 48 -14.63 -2.34 -10.61
C ASN A 48 -13.78 -3.24 -11.51
N ASN A 49 -13.14 -4.28 -10.98
CA ASN A 49 -12.24 -5.13 -11.73
C ASN A 49 -13.02 -6.29 -12.38
N PRO A 50 -13.21 -6.29 -13.71
CA PRO A 50 -14.01 -7.32 -14.39
C PRO A 50 -13.41 -8.72 -14.23
N ASN A 51 -12.09 -8.82 -14.05
CA ASN A 51 -11.43 -10.11 -13.85
C ASN A 51 -11.84 -10.81 -12.55
N LEU A 52 -12.32 -10.06 -11.55
CA LEU A 52 -12.81 -10.62 -10.30
C LEU A 52 -14.27 -11.08 -10.35
N GLN A 53 -14.98 -10.80 -11.45
CA GLN A 53 -16.29 -11.41 -11.71
C GLN A 53 -16.16 -12.91 -12.04
N ASN A 54 -15.01 -13.34 -12.57
CA ASN A 54 -14.65 -14.74 -12.75
C ASN A 54 -13.28 -15.03 -12.09
N PRO A 55 -13.22 -15.09 -10.75
CA PRO A 55 -11.96 -15.14 -10.02
C PRO A 55 -11.16 -16.43 -10.29
N SER A 56 -11.83 -17.52 -10.70
CA SER A 56 -11.18 -18.80 -11.01
C SER A 56 -10.14 -18.70 -12.13
N ALA A 57 -10.29 -17.76 -13.08
CA ALA A 57 -9.30 -17.53 -14.13
C ALA A 57 -7.95 -17.06 -13.58
N LEU A 58 -7.96 -16.35 -12.44
CA LEU A 58 -6.76 -15.82 -11.80
C LEU A 58 -6.10 -16.87 -10.90
N LEU A 59 -6.84 -17.85 -10.40
CA LEU A 59 -6.38 -18.88 -9.46
C LEU A 59 -5.64 -20.03 -10.16
N THR A 60 -4.80 -19.71 -11.15
CA THR A 60 -4.04 -20.70 -11.92
C THR A 60 -2.54 -20.44 -11.85
N LEU A 61 -1.73 -21.50 -11.95
CA LEU A 61 -0.27 -21.36 -12.05
C LEU A 61 0.14 -20.61 -13.32
N ASN A 62 -0.59 -20.78 -14.43
CA ASN A 62 -0.32 -20.06 -15.66
C ASN A 62 -0.49 -18.54 -15.49
N PHE A 63 -1.57 -18.11 -14.83
CA PHE A 63 -1.73 -16.70 -14.46
C PHE A 63 -0.57 -16.22 -13.58
N TRP A 64 -0.18 -17.01 -12.58
CA TRP A 64 0.93 -16.66 -11.70
C TRP A 64 2.25 -16.44 -12.44
N PHE A 65 2.61 -17.33 -13.37
CA PHE A 65 3.84 -17.19 -14.16
C PHE A 65 3.78 -15.99 -15.11
N ASN A 66 2.66 -15.78 -15.80
CA ASN A 66 2.54 -14.71 -16.79
C ASN A 66 2.51 -13.32 -16.14
N GLU A 67 1.90 -13.20 -14.97
CA GLU A 67 1.73 -11.93 -14.26
C GLU A 67 2.72 -11.76 -13.09
N PHE A 68 3.77 -12.58 -13.02
CA PHE A 68 4.67 -12.68 -11.86
C PHE A 68 5.21 -11.31 -11.42
N PHE A 69 5.72 -10.52 -12.36
CA PHE A 69 6.25 -9.18 -12.12
C PHE A 69 5.17 -8.11 -11.92
N SER A 70 3.92 -8.42 -12.26
CA SER A 70 2.72 -7.59 -12.12
C SER A 70 1.93 -7.90 -10.84
N ARG A 71 2.65 -8.34 -9.79
CA ARG A 71 2.10 -8.70 -8.48
C ARG A 71 1.07 -9.84 -8.54
N ALA A 72 1.34 -10.89 -9.32
CA ALA A 72 0.40 -12.00 -9.52
C ALA A 72 -0.16 -12.56 -8.20
N LEU A 73 0.70 -12.87 -7.23
CA LEU A 73 0.23 -13.51 -5.99
C LEU A 73 -0.67 -12.58 -5.16
N LEU A 74 -0.44 -11.27 -5.20
CA LEU A 74 -1.37 -10.30 -4.61
C LEU A 74 -2.74 -10.38 -5.29
N ARG A 75 -2.79 -10.35 -6.62
CA ARG A 75 -4.05 -10.42 -7.39
C ARG A 75 -4.78 -11.75 -7.17
N MET A 76 -4.03 -12.85 -7.09
CA MET A 76 -4.56 -14.16 -6.73
C MET A 76 -5.13 -14.17 -5.31
N SER A 77 -4.49 -13.51 -4.35
CA SER A 77 -5.02 -13.41 -2.98
C SER A 77 -6.35 -12.65 -2.93
N LEU A 78 -6.52 -11.62 -3.76
CA LEU A 78 -7.79 -10.89 -3.88
C LEU A 78 -8.85 -11.75 -4.57
N ALA A 79 -8.48 -12.45 -5.65
CA ALA A 79 -9.36 -13.38 -6.36
C ALA A 79 -9.81 -14.54 -5.47
N LEU A 80 -8.93 -15.08 -4.63
CA LEU A 80 -9.27 -16.12 -3.66
C LEU A 80 -10.29 -15.57 -2.65
N ASN A 81 -10.10 -14.35 -2.18
CA ASN A 81 -11.06 -13.71 -1.28
C ASN A 81 -12.43 -13.54 -1.95
N THR A 82 -12.47 -13.06 -3.20
CA THR A 82 -13.71 -12.91 -3.97
C THR A 82 -14.38 -14.25 -4.23
N HIS A 83 -13.59 -15.29 -4.48
CA HIS A 83 -14.11 -16.65 -4.67
C HIS A 83 -14.77 -17.22 -3.41
N LEU A 84 -14.28 -16.86 -2.23
CA LEU A 84 -14.78 -17.38 -0.94
C LEU A 84 -15.96 -16.58 -0.37
N ASP A 85 -15.91 -15.25 -0.44
CA ASP A 85 -16.86 -14.35 0.26
C ASP A 85 -17.38 -13.20 -0.64
N GLY A 86 -17.19 -13.33 -1.97
CA GLY A 86 -17.62 -12.31 -2.93
C GLY A 86 -16.99 -10.94 -2.67
N PHE A 87 -17.80 -9.88 -2.83
CA PHE A 87 -17.39 -8.50 -2.56
C PHE A 87 -17.82 -8.05 -1.16
N ASN A 88 -17.69 -8.92 -0.16
CA ASN A 88 -17.90 -8.55 1.24
C ASN A 88 -16.59 -8.00 1.85
N PRO A 89 -16.51 -6.72 2.28
CA PRO A 89 -15.28 -6.13 2.83
C PRO A 89 -14.75 -6.87 4.07
N PHE A 90 -15.63 -7.48 4.87
CA PHE A 90 -15.26 -8.15 6.12
C PHE A 90 -14.17 -9.20 5.93
N GLY A 91 -14.33 -10.10 4.95
CA GLY A 91 -13.35 -11.13 4.66
C GLY A 91 -11.99 -10.56 4.25
N TYR A 92 -11.96 -9.39 3.60
CA TYR A 92 -10.71 -8.76 3.17
C TYR A 92 -9.95 -8.14 4.33
N HIS A 93 -10.65 -7.44 5.21
CA HIS A 93 -10.10 -6.86 6.43
C HIS A 93 -9.62 -7.93 7.40
N LEU A 94 -10.40 -9.00 7.59
CA LEU A 94 -10.02 -10.13 8.43
C LEU A 94 -8.73 -10.78 7.95
N PHE A 95 -8.55 -10.95 6.63
CA PHE A 95 -7.33 -11.48 6.05
C PHE A 95 -6.11 -10.59 6.34
N ASN A 96 -6.24 -9.27 6.15
CA ASN A 96 -5.16 -8.32 6.42
C ASN A 96 -4.82 -8.26 7.91
N LEU A 97 -5.83 -8.25 8.79
CA LEU A 97 -5.66 -8.29 10.24
C LEU A 97 -4.95 -9.56 10.70
N GLY A 98 -5.36 -10.72 10.17
CA GLY A 98 -4.71 -12.00 10.43
C GLY A 98 -3.23 -11.98 10.07
N LEU A 99 -2.87 -11.44 8.91
CA LEU A 99 -1.47 -11.26 8.50
C LEU A 99 -0.72 -10.25 9.37
N HIS A 100 -1.37 -9.18 9.83
CA HIS A 100 -0.73 -8.21 10.72
C HIS A 100 -0.39 -8.81 12.08
N ILE A 101 -1.33 -9.56 12.69
CA ILE A 101 -1.09 -10.29 13.93
C ILE A 101 0.01 -11.33 13.72
N PHE A 102 -0.04 -12.09 12.62
CA PHE A 102 1.00 -13.06 12.27
C PHE A 102 2.38 -12.39 12.13
N ASN A 103 2.47 -11.22 11.52
CA ASN A 103 3.71 -10.45 11.42
C ASN A 103 4.23 -9.98 12.78
N ALA A 104 3.38 -9.52 13.69
CA ALA A 104 3.77 -9.17 15.05
C ALA A 104 4.31 -10.39 15.82
N LEU A 105 3.68 -11.56 15.65
CA LEU A 105 4.17 -12.82 16.21
C LEU A 105 5.51 -13.24 15.60
N LEU A 106 5.68 -13.15 14.28
CA LEU A 106 6.96 -13.43 13.63
C LEU A 106 8.05 -12.49 14.12
N LEU A 107 7.76 -11.18 14.23
CA LEU A 107 8.68 -10.19 14.77
C LEU A 107 9.13 -10.54 16.18
N TYR A 108 8.21 -10.96 17.06
CA TYR A 108 8.56 -11.41 18.40
C TYR A 108 9.67 -12.49 18.38
N PHE A 109 9.53 -13.51 17.53
CA PHE A 109 10.53 -14.58 17.41
C PHE A 109 11.81 -14.14 16.71
N VAL A 110 11.69 -13.38 15.61
CA VAL A 110 12.82 -12.84 14.84
C VAL A 110 13.71 -11.96 15.71
N LEU A 111 13.10 -11.07 16.50
CA LEU A 111 13.82 -10.17 17.40
C LEU A 111 14.47 -10.95 18.55
N GLY A 112 13.79 -11.95 19.10
CA GLY A 112 14.35 -12.79 20.16
C GLY A 112 15.62 -13.52 19.71
N LYS A 113 15.66 -14.00 18.46
CA LYS A 113 16.88 -14.57 17.87
C LYS A 113 17.90 -13.50 17.50
N ALA A 114 17.45 -12.36 16.95
CA ALA A 114 18.34 -11.29 16.55
C ALA A 114 19.15 -10.73 17.72
N PHE A 115 18.49 -10.43 18.85
CA PHE A 115 19.18 -9.95 20.04
C PHE A 115 20.20 -10.97 20.55
N ARG A 116 19.86 -12.26 20.67
CA ARG A 116 20.81 -13.30 21.11
C ARG A 116 22.02 -13.45 20.19
N TYR A 117 21.79 -13.38 18.87
CA TYR A 117 22.86 -13.57 17.88
C TYR A 117 23.80 -12.36 17.83
N LEU A 118 23.24 -11.14 17.85
CA LEU A 118 23.99 -9.90 17.74
C LEU A 118 24.62 -9.44 19.07
N SER A 119 24.14 -9.94 20.23
CA SER A 119 24.70 -9.63 21.55
C SER A 119 25.85 -10.55 21.99
N ARG A 120 26.32 -11.48 21.15
CA ARG A 120 27.30 -12.52 21.54
C ARG A 120 28.62 -12.00 22.13
N ASN A 121 29.01 -10.77 21.81
CA ASN A 121 30.25 -10.13 22.27
C ASN A 121 30.00 -9.00 23.30
N LEU A 122 28.75 -8.82 23.75
CA LEU A 122 28.35 -7.83 24.75
C LEU A 122 27.93 -8.56 26.05
N GLU A 123 27.75 -7.80 27.14
CA GLU A 123 27.17 -8.31 28.39
C GLU A 123 25.96 -9.20 28.07
N THR A 124 25.97 -10.44 28.58
CA THR A 124 24.94 -11.41 28.22
C THR A 124 23.59 -10.97 28.76
N TRP A 125 22.70 -10.54 27.86
CA TRP A 125 21.34 -10.18 28.28
C TRP A 125 20.63 -11.43 28.79
N GLU A 126 20.01 -11.30 29.96
CA GLU A 126 19.16 -12.35 30.50
C GLU A 126 18.04 -12.68 29.50
N ASN A 127 17.72 -13.97 29.36
CA ASN A 127 16.66 -14.44 28.45
C ASN A 127 15.31 -13.77 28.71
N GLN A 128 15.03 -13.39 29.96
CA GLN A 128 13.82 -12.64 30.32
C GLN A 128 13.83 -11.23 29.74
N LYS A 129 14.96 -10.50 29.83
CA LYS A 129 15.13 -9.18 29.21
C LYS A 129 14.95 -9.26 27.69
N ILE A 130 15.61 -10.21 27.02
CA ILE A 130 15.46 -10.42 25.58
C ILE A 130 13.99 -10.65 25.21
N SER A 131 13.32 -11.57 25.90
CA SER A 131 11.92 -11.90 25.62
C SER A 131 11.01 -10.70 25.86
N PHE A 132 11.24 -9.92 26.92
CA PHE A 132 10.47 -8.71 27.21
C PHE A 132 10.67 -7.62 26.15
N VAL A 133 11.92 -7.34 25.75
CA VAL A 133 12.20 -6.33 24.71
C VAL A 133 11.61 -6.75 23.38
N SER A 134 11.75 -8.02 22.97
CA SER A 134 11.13 -8.53 21.75
C SER A 134 9.61 -8.42 21.78
N PHE A 135 8.99 -8.71 22.93
CA PHE A 135 7.55 -8.55 23.12
C PHE A 135 7.12 -7.08 23.06
N PHE A 136 7.86 -6.19 23.72
CA PHE A 136 7.59 -4.76 23.71
C PHE A 136 7.63 -4.22 22.27
N VAL A 137 8.66 -4.53 21.49
CA VAL A 137 8.74 -4.10 20.08
C VAL A 137 7.59 -4.67 19.24
N ALA A 138 7.25 -5.96 19.40
CA ALA A 138 6.14 -6.57 18.67
C ALA A 138 4.80 -5.89 19.00
N VAL A 139 4.59 -5.51 20.26
CA VAL A 139 3.38 -4.79 20.70
C VAL A 139 3.36 -3.34 20.22
N ILE A 140 4.49 -2.62 20.24
CA ILE A 140 4.59 -1.29 19.61
C ILE A 140 4.22 -1.43 18.13
N PHE A 141 4.88 -2.33 17.41
CA PHE A 141 4.62 -2.57 15.99
C PHE A 141 3.15 -2.85 15.72
N LEU A 142 2.51 -3.71 16.53
CA LEU A 142 1.10 -4.05 16.38
C LEU A 142 0.15 -2.87 16.67
N SER A 143 0.45 -2.09 17.70
CA SER A 143 -0.44 -1.03 18.20
C SER A 143 -0.24 0.32 17.51
N HIS A 144 0.85 0.52 16.77
CA HIS A 144 1.24 1.84 16.29
C HIS A 144 0.28 2.36 15.21
N PRO A 145 -0.26 3.60 15.32
CA PRO A 145 -1.28 4.10 14.38
C PRO A 145 -0.82 4.16 12.92
N ILE A 146 0.49 4.32 12.68
CA ILE A 146 1.06 4.30 11.31
C ILE A 146 0.78 2.99 10.56
N GLN A 147 0.51 1.88 11.26
CA GLN A 147 0.20 0.60 10.62
C GLN A 147 -1.22 0.53 10.08
N THR A 148 -2.11 1.45 10.50
CA THR A 148 -3.52 1.41 10.09
C THR A 148 -3.70 1.42 8.58
N GLU A 149 -2.92 2.22 7.86
CA GLU A 149 -2.96 2.23 6.39
C GLU A 149 -2.55 0.86 5.81
N SER A 150 -1.61 0.13 6.41
CA SER A 150 -1.24 -1.21 5.91
C SER A 150 -2.30 -2.27 6.19
N VAL A 151 -3.08 -2.11 7.26
CA VAL A 151 -4.05 -3.11 7.72
C VAL A 151 -5.43 -2.86 7.11
N ILE A 152 -5.93 -1.64 7.22
CA ILE A 152 -7.31 -1.25 6.89
C ILE A 152 -7.46 -0.90 5.42
N TYR A 153 -6.45 -0.28 4.80
CA TYR A 153 -6.50 -0.03 3.37
C TYR A 153 -6.32 -1.36 2.64
N ILE A 154 -7.41 -1.95 2.14
CA ILE A 154 -7.43 -3.35 1.69
C ILE A 154 -6.34 -3.63 0.65
N ILE A 155 -6.12 -2.76 -0.33
CA ILE A 155 -5.10 -2.98 -1.36
C ILE A 155 -3.66 -2.92 -0.82
N SER A 156 -3.47 -2.29 0.35
CA SER A 156 -2.23 -2.35 1.12
C SER A 156 -1.94 -3.73 1.74
N ARG A 157 -2.82 -4.72 1.49
CA ARG A 157 -2.54 -6.15 1.66
C ARG A 157 -1.16 -6.55 1.17
N SER A 158 -0.68 -5.90 0.11
CA SER A 158 0.67 -6.10 -0.42
C SER A 158 1.78 -5.94 0.64
N GLU A 159 1.65 -5.00 1.57
CA GLU A 159 2.65 -4.76 2.63
C GLU A 159 2.64 -5.86 3.68
N VAL A 160 1.46 -6.15 4.24
CA VAL A 160 1.33 -7.16 5.30
C VAL A 160 1.71 -8.55 4.78
N MET A 161 1.32 -8.91 3.56
CA MET A 161 1.58 -10.22 2.97
C MET A 161 3.06 -10.38 2.56
N ALA A 162 3.66 -9.36 1.92
CA ALA A 162 5.09 -9.40 1.61
C ALA A 162 5.94 -9.47 2.88
N SER A 163 5.53 -8.77 3.94
CA SER A 163 6.20 -8.81 5.24
C SER A 163 6.12 -10.18 5.92
N SER A 164 5.01 -10.91 5.77
CA SER A 164 4.89 -12.29 6.27
C SER A 164 5.89 -13.23 5.61
N PHE A 165 6.05 -13.14 4.28
CA PHE A 165 7.06 -13.92 3.56
C PHE A 165 8.47 -13.50 3.97
N TYR A 166 8.73 -12.19 4.07
CA TYR A 166 10.02 -11.64 4.46
C TYR A 166 10.46 -12.13 5.84
N LEU A 167 9.61 -11.96 6.85
CA LEU A 167 9.90 -12.32 8.22
C LEU A 167 9.98 -13.84 8.41
N SER A 168 9.14 -14.62 7.71
CA SER A 168 9.21 -16.08 7.73
C SER A 168 10.53 -16.57 7.14
N ALA A 169 10.95 -16.03 5.99
CA ALA A 169 12.24 -16.37 5.38
C ALA A 169 13.40 -15.97 6.29
N PHE A 170 13.36 -14.78 6.87
CA PHE A 170 14.39 -14.31 7.78
C PHE A 170 14.47 -15.17 9.06
N LEU A 171 13.33 -15.60 9.61
CA LEU A 171 13.28 -16.50 10.77
C LEU A 171 13.87 -17.88 10.44
N ILE A 172 13.51 -18.45 9.28
CA ILE A 172 14.07 -19.72 8.78
C ILE A 172 15.59 -19.61 8.60
N PHE A 173 16.07 -18.49 8.07
CA PHE A 173 17.50 -18.21 7.95
C PHE A 173 18.20 -18.19 9.31
N GLN A 174 17.60 -17.55 10.32
CA GLN A 174 18.14 -17.55 11.68
C GLN A 174 18.21 -18.98 12.26
N TYR A 175 17.18 -19.80 12.04
CA TYR A 175 17.21 -21.22 12.43
C TYR A 175 18.29 -22.02 11.71
N PHE A 176 18.54 -21.74 10.44
CA PHE A 176 19.62 -22.36 9.69
C PHE A 176 20.99 -22.01 10.29
N LEU A 177 21.22 -20.74 10.67
CA LEU A 177 22.48 -20.30 11.29
C LEU A 177 22.75 -20.90 12.68
N GLU A 178 21.70 -21.37 13.37
CA GLU A 178 21.85 -22.07 14.66
C GLU A 178 22.30 -23.53 14.50
N GLN A 179 22.21 -24.10 13.30
CA GLN A 179 22.65 -25.47 13.03
C GLN A 179 24.18 -25.55 13.06
N ARG A 180 24.73 -26.38 13.95
CA ARG A 180 26.19 -26.55 14.08
C ARG A 180 26.82 -27.31 12.91
N SER A 181 26.12 -28.31 12.39
CA SER A 181 26.62 -29.18 11.31
C SER A 181 25.45 -29.70 10.47
N PRO A 182 24.82 -28.83 9.66
CA PRO A 182 23.68 -29.23 8.85
C PRO A 182 24.12 -30.23 7.77
N SER A 183 23.35 -31.31 7.60
CA SER A 183 23.51 -32.24 6.48
C SER A 183 23.21 -31.56 5.13
N LEU A 184 23.74 -32.09 4.03
CA LEU A 184 23.43 -31.60 2.67
C LEU A 184 21.92 -31.54 2.39
N LYS A 185 21.17 -32.53 2.90
CA LYS A 185 19.70 -32.55 2.79
C LYS A 185 19.06 -31.39 3.55
N GLN A 186 19.51 -31.09 4.76
CA GLN A 186 19.01 -29.94 5.53
C GLN A 186 19.35 -28.62 4.83
N ILE A 187 20.59 -28.47 4.36
CA ILE A 187 21.01 -27.30 3.57
C ILE A 187 20.06 -27.11 2.39
N PHE A 188 19.84 -28.16 1.59
CA PHE A 188 18.93 -28.10 0.46
C PHE A 188 17.51 -27.66 0.87
N ILE A 189 16.93 -28.26 1.92
CA ILE A 189 15.59 -27.88 2.42
C ILE A 189 15.53 -26.41 2.82
N TYR A 190 16.50 -25.91 3.60
CA TYR A 190 16.54 -24.51 4.01
C TYR A 190 16.66 -23.57 2.81
N PHE A 191 17.58 -23.85 1.88
CA PHE A 191 17.76 -23.03 0.69
C PHE A 191 16.53 -23.02 -0.21
N THR A 192 15.89 -24.18 -0.43
CA THR A 192 14.64 -24.27 -1.18
C THR A 192 13.52 -23.49 -0.50
N ALA A 193 13.34 -23.63 0.81
CA ALA A 193 12.33 -22.88 1.56
C ALA A 193 12.56 -21.36 1.48
N LEU A 194 13.80 -20.91 1.65
CA LEU A 194 14.17 -19.49 1.52
C LEU A 194 13.91 -18.96 0.11
N PHE A 195 14.30 -19.72 -0.91
CA PHE A 195 14.07 -19.34 -2.31
C PHE A 195 12.57 -19.23 -2.62
N LEU A 196 11.76 -20.22 -2.21
CA LEU A 196 10.32 -20.20 -2.42
C LEU A 196 9.64 -19.03 -1.70
N LEU A 197 9.99 -18.76 -0.44
CA LEU A 197 9.42 -17.62 0.29
C LEU A 197 9.82 -16.28 -0.33
N ALA A 198 11.08 -16.14 -0.76
CA ALA A 198 11.52 -14.94 -1.47
C ALA A 198 10.79 -14.76 -2.80
N LEU A 199 10.60 -15.84 -3.56
CA LEU A 199 9.88 -15.84 -4.85
C LEU A 199 8.40 -15.47 -4.68
N LEU A 200 7.71 -16.08 -3.73
CA LEU A 200 6.32 -15.78 -3.40
C LEU A 200 6.16 -14.34 -2.89
N GLY A 201 7.04 -13.91 -1.98
CA GLY A 201 7.02 -12.55 -1.46
C GLY A 201 7.27 -11.49 -2.53
N PHE A 202 8.21 -11.75 -3.45
CA PHE A 202 8.49 -10.85 -4.57
C PHE A 202 7.29 -10.74 -5.54
N SER A 203 6.55 -11.83 -5.74
CA SER A 203 5.29 -11.85 -6.50
C SER A 203 4.14 -11.06 -5.83
N VAL A 204 4.33 -10.59 -4.60
CA VAL A 204 3.41 -9.67 -3.92
C VAL A 204 3.95 -8.24 -3.97
N LYS A 205 5.20 -8.04 -3.54
CA LYS A 205 5.81 -6.70 -3.47
C LYS A 205 7.34 -6.77 -3.58
N GLN A 206 7.91 -5.81 -4.28
CA GLN A 206 9.35 -5.73 -4.59
C GLN A 206 10.24 -5.48 -3.36
N ILE A 207 9.68 -5.07 -2.21
CA ILE A 207 10.43 -4.86 -0.97
C ILE A 207 11.23 -6.11 -0.54
N VAL A 208 10.75 -7.30 -0.92
CA VAL A 208 11.39 -8.59 -0.66
C VAL A 208 12.75 -8.73 -1.36
N ALA A 209 13.03 -7.95 -2.41
CA ALA A 209 14.35 -7.89 -3.04
C ALA A 209 15.46 -7.45 -2.07
N THR A 210 15.11 -6.82 -0.95
CA THR A 210 16.08 -6.39 0.09
C THR A 210 16.46 -7.52 1.07
N LEU A 211 15.74 -8.65 1.05
CA LEU A 211 15.95 -9.78 1.98
C LEU A 211 17.38 -10.35 1.94
N PRO A 212 18.00 -10.61 0.77
CA PRO A 212 19.37 -11.12 0.72
C PRO A 212 20.38 -10.16 1.36
N ALA A 213 20.23 -8.84 1.13
CA ALA A 213 21.09 -7.83 1.73
C ALA A 213 20.96 -7.84 3.26
N MET A 214 19.75 -7.97 3.80
CA MET A 214 19.52 -8.07 5.24
C MET A 214 20.04 -9.37 5.85
N MET A 215 19.92 -10.51 5.16
CA MET A 215 20.50 -11.79 5.59
C MET A 215 22.03 -11.73 5.65
N VAL A 216 22.66 -11.17 4.62
CA VAL A 216 24.11 -10.97 4.55
C VAL A 216 24.58 -10.06 5.69
N LEU A 217 23.92 -8.92 5.88
CA LEU A 217 24.23 -7.98 6.95
C LEU A 217 24.10 -8.65 8.33
N TYR A 218 23.00 -9.37 8.56
CA TYR A 218 22.76 -10.10 9.80
C TYR A 218 23.86 -11.13 10.08
N TYR A 219 24.19 -11.95 9.08
CA TYR A 219 25.23 -12.98 9.18
C TYR A 219 26.56 -12.40 9.62
N PHE A 220 27.08 -11.40 8.88
CA PHE A 220 28.39 -10.82 9.16
C PHE A 220 28.45 -10.09 10.50
N LEU A 221 27.36 -9.41 10.91
CA LEU A 221 27.33 -8.74 12.20
C LEU A 221 27.34 -9.71 13.37
N GLY A 222 26.76 -10.90 13.28
CA GLY A 222 26.81 -11.87 14.39
C GLY A 222 27.94 -12.90 14.30
N CYS A 223 28.72 -12.91 13.22
CA CYS A 223 29.89 -13.77 13.12
C CYS A 223 30.99 -13.35 14.13
N PRO A 224 31.74 -14.32 14.69
CA PRO A 224 32.97 -14.02 15.42
C PRO A 224 33.99 -13.32 14.52
N ASP A 225 34.81 -12.44 15.12
CA ASP A 225 35.77 -11.61 14.40
C ASP A 225 36.85 -12.44 13.67
N ASN A 226 37.09 -13.68 14.14
CA ASN A 226 38.05 -14.62 13.57
C ASN A 226 37.41 -15.62 12.58
N SER A 227 36.15 -15.41 12.17
CA SER A 227 35.49 -16.35 11.25
C SER A 227 36.14 -16.33 9.85
N PRO A 228 36.33 -17.50 9.18
CA PRO A 228 36.93 -17.56 7.85
C PRO A 228 36.22 -16.70 6.81
N ALA A 229 34.89 -16.62 6.89
CA ALA A 229 34.08 -15.78 6.01
C ALA A 229 34.39 -14.28 6.20
N LEU A 230 34.50 -13.82 7.46
CA LEU A 230 34.82 -12.42 7.73
C LEU A 230 36.27 -12.10 7.32
N LEU A 231 37.22 -13.00 7.59
CA LEU A 231 38.61 -12.85 7.16
C LEU A 231 38.74 -12.79 5.63
N PHE A 232 37.98 -13.61 4.91
CA PHE A 232 37.91 -13.55 3.45
C PHE A 232 37.38 -12.20 2.96
N VAL A 233 36.29 -11.71 3.54
CA VAL A 233 35.74 -10.39 3.21
C VAL A 233 36.72 -9.27 3.54
N GLN A 234 37.40 -9.33 4.68
CA GLN A 234 38.40 -8.34 5.07
C GLN A 234 39.60 -8.31 4.12
N LYS A 235 40.06 -9.49 3.66
CA LYS A 235 41.13 -9.62 2.67
C LYS A 235 40.76 -8.96 1.34
N TRP A 236 39.51 -9.12 0.91
CA TRP A 236 39.01 -8.63 -0.38
C TRP A 236 38.16 -7.37 -0.28
N LYS A 237 38.18 -6.66 0.86
CA LYS A 237 37.26 -5.55 1.16
C LYS A 237 37.30 -4.43 0.13
N TYR A 238 38.48 -4.12 -0.41
CA TYR A 238 38.63 -3.09 -1.44
C TYR A 238 38.10 -3.54 -2.80
N VAL A 239 38.17 -4.83 -3.11
CA VAL A 239 37.58 -5.39 -4.33
C VAL A 239 36.05 -5.38 -4.23
N PHE A 240 35.50 -5.79 -3.08
CA PHE A 240 34.07 -5.67 -2.83
C PHE A 240 33.59 -4.22 -2.85
N ALA A 241 34.32 -3.31 -2.21
CA ALA A 241 34.04 -1.88 -2.26
C ALA A 241 34.09 -1.35 -3.70
N GLY A 242 35.05 -1.82 -4.52
CA GLY A 242 35.12 -1.51 -5.94
C GLY A 242 33.89 -1.98 -6.72
N PHE A 243 33.45 -3.22 -6.54
CA PHE A 243 32.23 -3.73 -7.18
C PHE A 243 30.97 -2.99 -6.75
N VAL A 244 30.84 -2.68 -5.45
CA VAL A 244 29.71 -1.88 -4.95
C VAL A 244 29.74 -0.47 -5.52
N LEU A 245 30.92 0.16 -5.59
CA LEU A 245 31.09 1.49 -6.17
C LEU A 245 30.77 1.50 -7.67
N VAL A 246 31.26 0.52 -8.44
CA VAL A 246 30.93 0.39 -9.87
C VAL A 246 29.43 0.12 -10.06
N GLY A 247 28.86 -0.83 -9.32
CA GLY A 247 27.45 -1.17 -9.41
C GLY A 247 26.53 0.00 -9.03
N SER A 248 26.85 0.71 -7.96
CA SER A 248 26.11 1.91 -7.52
C SER A 248 26.27 3.07 -8.50
N SER A 249 27.46 3.28 -9.07
CA SER A 249 27.68 4.29 -10.12
C SER A 249 26.93 3.97 -11.41
N LEU A 250 26.89 2.70 -11.84
CA LEU A 250 26.11 2.26 -12.99
C LEU A 250 24.61 2.39 -12.73
N LEU A 251 24.15 2.02 -11.54
CA LEU A 251 22.76 2.21 -11.12
C LEU A 251 22.40 3.70 -11.12
N LEU A 252 23.24 4.55 -10.51
CA LEU A 252 23.05 6.00 -10.48
C LEU A 252 23.05 6.60 -11.89
N TYR A 253 24.00 6.21 -12.74
CA TYR A 253 24.04 6.64 -14.15
C TYR A 253 22.75 6.26 -14.88
N LYS A 254 22.26 5.03 -14.70
CA LYS A 254 21.01 4.57 -15.33
C LYS A 254 19.78 5.27 -14.75
N LEU A 255 19.78 5.54 -13.44
CA LEU A 255 18.72 6.29 -12.79
C LEU A 255 18.67 7.73 -13.30
N LEU A 256 19.81 8.40 -13.47
CA LEU A 256 19.88 9.78 -13.93
C LEU A 256 19.57 9.95 -15.43
N ASN A 257 19.91 8.97 -16.27
CA ASN A 257 19.81 9.11 -17.73
C ASN A 257 18.59 8.43 -18.35
N ASN A 258 17.86 7.59 -17.62
CA ASN A 258 16.69 6.90 -18.14
C ASN A 258 15.50 7.05 -17.21
N GLU A 259 14.71 8.10 -17.42
CA GLU A 259 13.48 8.35 -16.65
C GLU A 259 12.54 7.14 -16.66
N SER A 260 12.49 6.29 -17.69
CA SER A 260 11.63 5.09 -17.69
C SER A 260 12.16 3.90 -16.86
N PHE A 261 13.43 3.91 -16.46
CA PHE A 261 14.08 2.75 -15.83
C PHE A 261 13.54 2.50 -14.41
N LEU A 262 12.92 1.33 -14.15
CA LEU A 262 12.23 1.01 -12.89
C LEU A 262 10.90 1.75 -12.66
N ILE A 263 10.39 2.51 -13.62
CA ILE A 263 9.01 3.02 -13.55
C ILE A 263 8.08 1.87 -13.94
N GLY A 264 7.00 1.69 -13.18
CA GLY A 264 5.90 0.80 -13.57
C GLY A 264 5.17 1.31 -14.82
N PRO A 265 4.10 0.65 -15.26
CA PRO A 265 3.24 1.18 -16.31
C PRO A 265 2.48 2.41 -15.78
N THR A 266 3.09 3.59 -15.84
CA THR A 266 2.46 4.88 -15.51
C THR A 266 2.73 5.88 -16.64
N GLN A 267 1.76 6.76 -16.90
CA GLN A 267 1.91 7.82 -17.89
C GLN A 267 3.01 8.78 -17.44
N ALA A 268 3.99 9.04 -18.31
CA ALA A 268 5.20 9.80 -17.98
C ALA A 268 4.92 11.26 -17.58
N ASP A 269 3.77 11.80 -18.00
CA ASP A 269 3.41 13.21 -17.85
C ASP A 269 2.82 13.56 -16.46
N GLU A 270 2.50 12.57 -15.63
CA GLU A 270 1.93 12.77 -14.28
C GLU A 270 2.94 12.58 -13.13
N LEU A 271 4.18 12.22 -13.44
CA LEU A 271 5.18 11.94 -12.41
C LEU A 271 5.93 13.23 -12.00
N VAL A 272 6.28 13.32 -10.72
CA VAL A 272 7.09 14.40 -10.12
C VAL A 272 8.47 14.58 -10.82
N GLY A 273 8.86 13.61 -11.67
CA GLY A 273 10.19 13.47 -12.26
C GLY A 273 11.14 12.81 -11.27
N ARG A 274 11.98 11.87 -11.73
CA ARG A 274 12.83 11.10 -10.81
C ARG A 274 13.78 11.96 -10.01
N ALA A 275 14.42 12.94 -10.64
CA ALA A 275 15.36 13.82 -9.97
C ALA A 275 14.70 14.52 -8.77
N ASN A 276 13.55 15.14 -8.99
CA ASN A 276 12.78 15.82 -7.95
C ASN A 276 12.24 14.84 -6.90
N TYR A 277 11.80 13.64 -7.32
CA TYR A 277 11.39 12.58 -6.40
C TYR A 277 12.53 12.23 -5.44
N MET A 278 13.73 11.94 -5.97
CA MET A 278 14.92 11.59 -5.20
C MET A 278 15.37 12.73 -4.28
N LEU A 279 15.33 13.98 -4.75
CA LEU A 279 15.62 15.17 -3.94
C LEU A 279 14.62 15.34 -2.78
N SER A 280 13.37 14.91 -2.97
CA SER A 280 12.32 15.02 -1.96
C SER A 280 12.41 13.92 -0.89
N GLN A 281 12.98 12.75 -1.21
CA GLN A 281 12.97 11.58 -0.32
C GLN A 281 13.65 11.80 1.05
N PRO A 282 14.79 12.50 1.20
CA PRO A 282 15.34 12.79 2.52
C PRO A 282 14.34 13.56 3.41
N SER A 283 13.64 14.53 2.83
CA SER A 283 12.57 15.28 3.51
C SER A 283 11.42 14.38 3.92
N VAL A 284 10.96 13.51 3.01
CA VAL A 284 9.93 12.51 3.32
C VAL A 284 10.34 11.61 4.48
N ILE A 285 11.57 11.08 4.46
CA ILE A 285 12.07 10.19 5.50
C ILE A 285 12.11 10.89 6.87
N VAL A 286 12.69 12.08 6.95
CA VAL A 286 12.94 12.76 8.23
C VAL A 286 11.70 13.52 8.72
N PHE A 287 11.11 14.38 7.87
CA PHE A 287 10.04 15.28 8.28
C PHE A 287 8.65 14.65 8.22
N TYR A 288 8.47 13.55 7.50
CA TYR A 288 7.19 12.84 7.45
C TYR A 288 7.26 11.50 8.20
N TYR A 289 8.04 10.52 7.71
CA TYR A 289 8.04 9.17 8.29
C TYR A 289 8.58 9.12 9.71
N LEU A 290 9.80 9.63 9.98
CA LEU A 290 10.35 9.62 11.34
C LEU A 290 9.48 10.45 12.28
N LYS A 291 9.02 11.64 11.86
CA LYS A 291 8.06 12.45 12.63
C LYS A 291 6.84 11.63 13.05
N ASN A 292 6.18 10.94 12.11
CA ASN A 292 4.98 10.16 12.39
C ASN A 292 5.26 8.86 13.16
N LEU A 293 6.48 8.31 13.12
CA LEU A 293 6.90 7.17 13.95
C LEU A 293 7.14 7.55 15.42
N PHE A 294 7.51 8.79 15.71
CA PHE A 294 7.66 9.29 17.08
C PHE A 294 6.38 9.97 17.60
N LEU A 295 5.66 10.67 16.73
CA LEU A 295 4.47 11.48 17.03
C LEU A 295 3.39 11.25 15.96
N PRO A 296 2.63 10.13 16.04
CA PRO A 296 1.63 9.73 15.03
C PRO A 296 0.34 10.56 15.11
N LEU A 297 0.43 11.89 15.11
CA LEU A 297 -0.70 12.82 15.25
C LEU A 297 -1.21 13.35 13.91
N SER A 298 -0.38 13.34 12.87
CA SER A 298 -0.68 13.91 11.55
C SER A 298 -0.69 12.85 10.45
N LEU A 299 -1.23 11.66 10.76
CA LEU A 299 -1.36 10.59 9.77
C LEU A 299 -2.36 10.97 8.68
N ASN A 300 -2.03 10.69 7.43
CA ASN A 300 -2.74 11.14 6.24
C ASN A 300 -2.56 10.15 5.09
N ILE A 301 -3.65 9.73 4.44
CA ILE A 301 -3.60 8.82 3.29
C ILE A 301 -2.99 9.50 2.05
N ASP A 302 -3.11 10.83 1.95
CA ASP A 302 -2.62 11.61 0.82
C ASP A 302 -1.93 12.90 1.31
N PRO A 303 -0.74 12.79 1.93
CA PRO A 303 -0.05 13.94 2.49
C PRO A 303 0.35 14.95 1.40
N ASP A 304 0.24 16.23 1.76
CA ASP A 304 0.72 17.35 0.95
C ASP A 304 2.20 17.59 1.25
N ILE A 305 3.07 16.94 0.49
CA ILE A 305 4.53 17.07 0.60
C ILE A 305 5.02 17.91 -0.57
N GLU A 306 5.74 18.97 -0.24
CA GLU A 306 6.37 19.83 -1.24
C GLU A 306 7.45 19.09 -2.01
N VAL A 307 7.38 19.18 -3.33
CA VAL A 307 8.40 18.67 -4.24
C VAL A 307 9.63 19.55 -4.16
N ILE A 308 10.78 18.94 -3.86
CA ILE A 308 12.06 19.63 -3.83
C ILE A 308 12.71 19.59 -5.21
N THR A 309 13.03 20.76 -5.75
CA THR A 309 13.63 20.93 -7.09
C THR A 309 15.08 21.40 -7.05
N SER A 310 15.64 21.71 -5.87
CA SER A 310 17.00 22.23 -5.72
C SER A 310 17.82 21.51 -4.64
N LEU A 311 19.07 21.18 -4.98
CA LEU A 311 20.08 20.65 -4.05
C LEU A 311 20.48 21.64 -2.95
N THR A 312 20.25 22.94 -3.12
CA THR A 312 20.54 23.95 -2.10
C THR A 312 19.37 24.20 -1.16
N SER A 313 18.22 23.55 -1.39
CA SER A 313 17.07 23.66 -0.50
C SER A 313 17.43 23.16 0.90
N TRP A 314 17.12 23.95 1.93
CA TRP A 314 17.29 23.52 3.32
C TRP A 314 16.45 22.27 3.63
N LYS A 315 15.32 22.10 2.93
CA LYS A 315 14.47 20.89 3.03
C LYS A 315 15.16 19.65 2.45
N PHE A 316 16.22 19.78 1.66
CA PHE A 316 17.05 18.65 1.26
C PHE A 316 18.29 18.53 2.15
N LEU A 317 18.99 19.64 2.39
CA LEU A 317 20.28 19.66 3.10
C LEU A 317 20.16 19.21 4.55
N ILE A 318 19.21 19.77 5.33
CA ILE A 318 19.02 19.43 6.74
C ILE A 318 18.70 17.95 6.94
N PRO A 319 17.70 17.36 6.28
CA PRO A 319 17.39 15.95 6.47
C PRO A 319 18.48 15.03 5.91
N SER A 320 19.12 15.37 4.78
CA SER A 320 20.25 14.61 4.26
C SER A 320 21.42 14.59 5.26
N PHE A 321 21.76 15.74 5.83
CA PHE A 321 22.79 15.83 6.87
C PHE A 321 22.38 15.06 8.12
N SER A 322 21.11 15.10 8.51
CA SER A 322 20.58 14.35 9.66
C SER A 322 20.68 12.83 9.45
N ILE A 323 20.35 12.34 8.24
CA ILE A 323 20.52 10.93 7.87
C ILE A 323 21.99 10.54 7.89
N ILE A 324 22.88 11.37 7.31
CA ILE A 324 24.33 11.12 7.30
C ILE A 324 24.88 11.08 8.73
N LEU A 325 24.52 12.04 9.58
CA LEU A 325 24.91 12.03 10.99
C LEU A 325 24.35 10.81 11.74
N GLY A 326 23.11 10.42 11.47
CA GLY A 326 22.50 9.19 12.00
C GLY A 326 23.28 7.95 11.60
N LEU A 327 23.70 7.86 10.34
CA LEU A 327 24.56 6.77 9.84
C LEU A 327 25.97 6.82 10.44
N LEU A 328 26.61 7.98 10.49
CA LEU A 328 27.97 8.15 11.05
C LEU A 328 28.00 7.86 12.55
N SER A 329 26.98 8.28 13.29
CA SER A 329 26.82 7.89 14.69
C SER A 329 26.62 6.37 14.80
N ALA A 330 25.80 5.76 13.93
CA ALA A 330 25.68 4.30 13.85
C ALA A 330 27.03 3.60 13.61
N PHE A 331 27.91 4.18 12.77
CA PHE A 331 29.27 3.66 12.54
C PHE A 331 30.16 3.79 13.79
N LYS A 332 30.03 4.86 14.58
CA LYS A 332 30.67 4.93 15.91
C LYS A 332 30.11 3.87 16.86
N PHE A 333 28.83 3.53 16.71
CA PHE A 333 28.15 2.44 17.41
C PHE A 333 28.25 1.10 16.68
N ILE A 334 29.15 0.88 15.72
CA ILE A 334 29.31 -0.45 15.10
C ILE A 334 29.72 -1.50 16.15
N GLN A 335 30.29 -1.05 17.26
CA GLN A 335 30.52 -1.84 18.48
C GLN A 335 29.21 -2.38 19.07
N ASN A 336 28.12 -1.60 19.01
CA ASN A 336 26.77 -2.04 19.32
C ASN A 336 26.05 -2.53 18.04
N ARG A 337 26.37 -3.77 17.67
CA ARG A 337 25.87 -4.49 16.48
C ARG A 337 24.34 -4.46 16.35
N ILE A 338 23.61 -4.40 17.47
CA ILE A 338 22.14 -4.35 17.49
C ILE A 338 21.65 -3.01 16.93
N ILE A 339 22.14 -1.89 17.46
CA ILE A 339 21.72 -0.54 17.03
C ILE A 339 22.03 -0.36 15.54
N PHE A 340 23.24 -0.72 15.12
CA PHE A 340 23.66 -0.63 13.73
C PHE A 340 22.76 -1.47 12.80
N PHE A 341 22.50 -2.73 13.16
CA PHE A 341 21.63 -3.61 12.36
C PHE A 341 20.23 -3.03 12.16
N PHE A 342 19.60 -2.49 13.21
CA PHE A 342 18.23 -1.96 13.11
C PHE A 342 18.14 -0.56 12.48
N LEU A 343 19.21 0.23 12.50
CA LEU A 343 19.32 1.43 11.66
C LEU A 343 19.40 1.07 10.17
N CYS A 344 20.24 0.08 9.83
CA CYS A 344 20.31 -0.45 8.48
C CYS A 344 18.99 -1.12 8.04
N TRP A 345 18.29 -1.82 8.95
CA TRP A 345 16.97 -2.41 8.68
C TRP A 345 15.99 -1.38 8.14
N PHE A 346 15.87 -0.22 8.79
CA PHE A 346 14.98 0.84 8.36
C PHE A 346 15.33 1.35 6.96
N ILE A 347 16.61 1.66 6.71
CA ILE A 347 17.05 2.27 5.44
C ILE A 347 16.99 1.27 4.28
N ILE A 348 17.50 0.04 4.48
CA ILE A 348 17.56 -0.98 3.43
C ILE A 348 16.15 -1.37 2.98
N ILE A 349 15.25 -1.65 3.92
CA ILE A 349 13.88 -2.09 3.59
C ILE A 349 13.06 -0.95 2.97
N LEU A 350 13.28 0.30 3.37
CA LEU A 350 12.59 1.46 2.81
C LEU A 350 13.13 1.88 1.42
N SER A 351 14.37 1.49 1.08
CA SER A 351 15.07 1.94 -0.12
C SER A 351 14.35 1.69 -1.45
N PRO A 352 13.61 0.58 -1.68
CA PRO A 352 12.90 0.40 -2.94
C PRO A 352 11.78 1.42 -3.12
N SER A 353 10.99 1.70 -2.07
CA SER A 353 9.78 2.52 -2.17
C SER A 353 9.99 4.00 -1.87
N SER A 354 11.09 4.39 -1.21
CA SER A 354 11.38 5.79 -0.85
C SER A 354 12.85 6.17 -1.10
N SER A 355 13.44 5.66 -2.20
CA SER A 355 14.75 6.10 -2.68
C SER A 355 14.96 5.79 -4.18
N ILE A 356 14.90 4.51 -4.56
CA ILE A 356 15.37 4.03 -5.87
C ILE A 356 14.27 4.06 -6.94
N VAL A 357 13.05 3.66 -6.59
CA VAL A 357 11.92 3.57 -7.53
C VAL A 357 11.09 4.85 -7.43
N THR A 358 10.98 5.57 -8.55
CA THR A 358 10.08 6.71 -8.67
C THR A 358 8.63 6.24 -8.62
N LEU A 359 7.83 6.87 -7.75
CA LEU A 359 6.41 6.62 -7.62
C LEU A 359 5.64 7.94 -7.79
N HIS A 360 4.35 7.84 -8.13
CA HIS A 360 3.47 9.01 -8.27
C HIS A 360 3.40 9.80 -6.97
N ASP A 361 3.12 9.13 -5.86
CA ASP A 361 3.04 9.78 -4.55
C ASP A 361 4.42 9.83 -3.88
N LEU A 362 4.79 11.01 -3.36
CA LEU A 362 6.06 11.21 -2.64
C LEU A 362 6.15 10.38 -1.35
N ALA A 363 5.02 10.17 -0.68
CA ALA A 363 4.94 9.37 0.53
C ALA A 363 3.63 8.60 0.60
N ALA A 364 3.68 7.45 1.26
CA ALA A 364 2.52 6.74 1.77
C ALA A 364 2.93 6.02 3.05
N GLU A 365 2.09 6.05 4.08
CA GLU A 365 2.41 5.60 5.44
C GLU A 365 2.65 4.08 5.46
N HIS A 366 1.88 3.36 4.64
CA HIS A 366 2.03 1.92 4.49
C HIS A 366 3.43 1.48 3.99
N ARG A 367 4.20 2.36 3.35
CA ARG A 367 5.56 2.05 2.86
C ARG A 367 6.56 1.80 3.98
N VAL A 368 6.32 2.33 5.19
CA VAL A 368 7.19 2.12 6.34
C VAL A 368 6.76 0.92 7.20
N TYR A 369 5.75 0.15 6.80
CA TYR A 369 5.20 -0.97 7.58
C TYR A 369 6.30 -1.85 8.18
N LEU A 370 7.08 -2.56 7.36
CA LEU A 370 8.15 -3.44 7.85
C LEU A 370 9.40 -2.67 8.31
N ALA A 371 9.72 -1.57 7.62
CA ALA A 371 10.92 -0.76 7.88
C ALA A 371 10.90 -0.17 9.30
N SER A 372 9.73 0.29 9.75
CA SER A 372 9.49 0.91 11.06
C SER A 372 9.93 0.05 12.25
N THR A 373 9.98 -1.28 12.09
CA THR A 373 10.55 -2.21 13.07
C THR A 373 11.93 -1.76 13.57
N GLY A 374 12.78 -1.26 12.67
CA GLY A 374 14.11 -0.76 13.03
C GLY A 374 14.03 0.37 14.05
N ILE A 375 13.13 1.34 13.83
CA ILE A 375 12.91 2.47 14.73
C ILE A 375 12.24 2.03 16.02
N PHE A 376 11.26 1.11 15.96
CA PHE A 376 10.60 0.58 17.16
C PHE A 376 11.55 -0.19 18.08
N VAL A 377 12.53 -0.91 17.53
CA VAL A 377 13.60 -1.52 18.33
C VAL A 377 14.38 -0.44 19.07
N LEU A 378 14.86 0.60 18.37
CA LEU A 378 15.65 1.67 19.00
C LEU A 378 14.86 2.40 20.09
N LEU A 379 13.57 2.65 19.85
CA LEU A 379 12.65 3.20 20.85
C LEU A 379 12.53 2.31 22.08
N ALA A 380 12.25 1.02 21.91
CA ALA A 380 12.13 0.09 23.02
C ALA A 380 13.44 -0.04 23.81
N LEU A 381 14.59 -0.03 23.13
CA LEU A 381 15.91 -0.03 23.76
C LEU A 381 16.14 1.23 24.59
N GLY A 382 15.85 2.42 24.03
CA GLY A 382 15.96 3.68 24.75
C GLY A 382 15.09 3.71 26.01
N VAL A 383 13.84 3.27 25.91
CA VAL A 383 12.92 3.17 27.05
C VAL A 383 13.46 2.21 28.10
N VAL A 384 13.93 1.03 27.71
CA VAL A 384 14.48 0.04 28.64
C VAL A 384 15.71 0.61 29.35
N SER A 385 16.63 1.23 28.62
CA SER A 385 17.81 1.88 29.20
C SER A 385 17.46 2.99 30.21
N ILE A 386 16.41 3.77 29.96
CA ILE A 386 15.92 4.77 30.92
C ILE A 386 15.33 4.08 32.16
N THR A 387 14.48 3.06 31.98
CA THR A 387 13.83 2.37 33.10
C THR A 387 14.81 1.57 33.97
N GLU A 388 15.95 1.15 33.42
CA GLU A 388 17.03 0.52 34.18
C GLU A 388 17.66 1.46 35.21
N GLN A 389 17.64 2.77 34.96
CA GLN A 389 18.12 3.79 35.90
C GLN A 389 17.21 3.89 37.15
N CYS A 390 15.99 3.34 37.10
CA CYS A 390 15.06 3.32 38.25
C CYS A 390 15.42 2.26 39.32
N GLY A 391 16.55 1.55 39.20
CA GLY A 391 17.06 0.63 40.21
C GLY A 391 16.07 -0.48 40.58
N LYS A 392 15.65 -0.55 41.85
CA LYS A 392 14.70 -1.58 42.34
C LYS A 392 13.34 -1.53 41.64
N ASN A 393 12.92 -0.37 41.14
CA ASN A 393 11.64 -0.18 40.47
C ASN A 393 11.70 -0.42 38.95
N ARG A 394 12.84 -0.86 38.40
CA ARG A 394 13.04 -1.02 36.95
C ARG A 394 11.96 -1.85 36.27
N VAL A 395 11.56 -2.99 36.85
CA VAL A 395 10.54 -3.89 36.26
C VAL A 395 9.18 -3.21 36.21
N PHE A 396 8.80 -2.50 37.27
CA PHE A 396 7.56 -1.74 37.32
C PHE A 396 7.59 -0.62 36.29
N ALA A 397 8.68 0.15 36.24
CA ALA A 397 8.85 1.25 35.28
C ALA A 397 8.77 0.77 33.82
N SER A 398 9.43 -0.33 33.46
CA SER A 398 9.34 -0.89 32.10
C SER A 398 7.93 -1.38 31.74
N ARG A 399 7.22 -2.01 32.69
CA ARG A 399 5.83 -2.46 32.48
C ARG A 399 4.86 -1.28 32.36
N LEU A 400 5.04 -0.25 33.18
CA LEU A 400 4.27 0.99 33.09
C LEU A 400 4.51 1.68 31.75
N ALA A 401 5.76 1.78 31.30
CA ALA A 401 6.09 2.33 29.99
C ALA A 401 5.39 1.55 28.88
N LEU A 402 5.50 0.22 28.86
CA LEU A 402 4.79 -0.63 27.90
C LEU A 402 3.27 -0.37 27.93
N PHE A 403 2.66 -0.31 29.12
CA PHE A 403 1.24 -0.01 29.26
C PHE A 403 0.87 1.35 28.67
N LEU A 404 1.66 2.39 28.93
CA LEU A 404 1.44 3.73 28.38
C LEU A 404 1.55 3.75 26.85
N PHE A 405 2.55 3.05 26.28
CA PHE A 405 2.67 2.89 24.83
C PHE A 405 1.44 2.20 24.24
N VAL A 406 1.01 1.08 24.81
CA VAL A 406 -0.20 0.36 24.37
C VAL A 406 -1.44 1.22 24.49
N PHE A 407 -1.58 1.96 25.59
CA PHE A 407 -2.74 2.81 25.82
C PHE A 407 -2.78 3.97 24.81
N ILE A 408 -1.69 4.72 24.65
CA ILE A 408 -1.62 5.88 23.76
C ILE A 408 -1.74 5.45 22.30
N PHE A 409 -0.90 4.51 21.85
CA PHE A 409 -0.91 4.05 20.46
C PHE A 409 -2.16 3.24 20.14
N GLY A 410 -2.64 2.42 21.07
CA GLY A 410 -3.90 1.70 20.90
C GLY A 410 -5.09 2.63 20.78
N PHE A 411 -5.19 3.67 21.62
CA PHE A 411 -6.23 4.70 21.51
C PHE A 411 -6.18 5.42 20.16
N LEU A 412 -5.00 5.89 19.75
CA LEU A 412 -4.81 6.57 18.47
C LEU A 412 -5.11 5.65 17.27
N THR A 413 -4.81 4.36 17.36
CA THR A 413 -5.14 3.36 16.33
C THR A 413 -6.65 3.17 16.24
N ILE A 414 -7.34 2.95 17.36
CA ILE A 414 -8.81 2.81 17.38
C ILE A 414 -9.47 4.07 16.81
N GLN A 415 -8.98 5.26 17.17
CA GLN A 415 -9.45 6.53 16.62
C GLN A 415 -9.19 6.63 15.12
N ARG A 416 -7.99 6.23 14.66
CA ARG A 416 -7.63 6.26 13.24
C ARG A 416 -8.49 5.30 12.42
N ASN A 417 -8.89 4.15 12.97
CA ASN A 417 -9.82 3.22 12.32
C ASN A 417 -11.18 3.88 12.01
N VAL A 418 -11.63 4.80 12.86
CA VAL A 418 -12.87 5.57 12.64
C VAL A 418 -12.78 6.44 11.39
N THR A 419 -11.59 7.00 11.09
CA THR A 419 -11.39 7.78 9.85
C THR A 419 -11.69 6.96 8.60
N TRP A 420 -11.47 5.64 8.63
CA TRP A 420 -11.72 4.74 7.52
C TRP A 420 -13.15 4.20 7.45
N GLN A 421 -14.10 4.70 8.26
CA GLN A 421 -15.48 4.17 8.26
C GLN A 421 -16.28 4.53 7.01
N SER A 422 -15.99 5.65 6.36
CA SER A 422 -16.61 6.02 5.08
C SER A 422 -15.66 6.81 4.19
N GLU A 423 -15.98 6.89 2.90
CA GLU A 423 -15.30 7.79 1.97
C GLU A 423 -15.38 9.24 2.48
N LEU A 424 -16.51 9.66 3.07
CA LEU A 424 -16.64 11.01 3.60
C LEU A 424 -15.67 11.24 4.76
N SER A 425 -15.62 10.37 5.76
CA SER A 425 -14.73 10.55 6.92
C SER A 425 -13.26 10.53 6.50
N LEU A 426 -12.89 9.65 5.56
CA LEU A 426 -11.53 9.54 5.07
C LEU A 426 -11.09 10.81 4.34
N TRP A 427 -11.89 11.28 3.37
CA TRP A 427 -11.51 12.43 2.55
C TRP A 427 -11.69 13.76 3.27
N GLN A 428 -12.59 13.85 4.25
CA GLN A 428 -12.69 15.00 5.13
C GLN A 428 -11.41 15.16 5.97
N ASP A 429 -10.97 14.09 6.64
CA ASP A 429 -9.71 14.09 7.41
C ASP A 429 -8.49 14.42 6.54
N THR A 430 -8.48 13.86 5.31
CA THR A 430 -7.40 14.09 4.34
C THR A 430 -7.39 15.55 3.86
N TYR A 431 -8.56 16.12 3.55
CA TYR A 431 -8.69 17.52 3.13
C TYR A 431 -8.27 18.50 4.24
N GLU A 432 -8.66 18.24 5.49
CA GLU A 432 -8.24 19.09 6.63
C GLU A 432 -6.72 19.13 6.81
N LYS A 433 -6.04 18.01 6.51
CA LYS A 433 -4.57 17.89 6.63
C LYS A 433 -3.81 18.28 5.36
N SER A 434 -4.46 18.21 4.20
CA SER A 434 -3.90 18.52 2.86
C SER A 434 -4.85 19.45 2.06
N PRO A 435 -5.21 20.65 2.56
CA PRO A 435 -6.29 21.45 1.95
C PRO A 435 -5.94 22.01 0.58
N ASN A 436 -4.64 22.10 0.26
CA ASN A 436 -4.17 22.62 -1.03
C ASN A 436 -4.06 21.55 -2.11
N LYS A 437 -4.13 20.27 -1.74
CA LYS A 437 -4.00 19.15 -2.67
C LYS A 437 -5.33 18.90 -3.39
N LEU A 438 -5.24 18.63 -4.68
CA LEU A 438 -6.41 18.52 -5.56
C LEU A 438 -7.16 17.20 -5.37
N ARG A 439 -6.44 16.09 -5.18
CA ARG A 439 -7.02 14.74 -5.03
C ARG A 439 -7.96 14.64 -3.80
N PRO A 440 -7.61 15.14 -2.60
CA PRO A 440 -8.54 15.13 -1.46
C PRO A 440 -9.81 15.94 -1.72
N LEU A 441 -9.70 17.11 -2.36
CA LEU A 441 -10.86 17.94 -2.73
C LEU A 441 -11.84 17.21 -3.66
N ILE A 442 -11.31 16.60 -4.73
CA ILE A 442 -12.13 15.88 -5.71
C ILE A 442 -12.82 14.68 -5.08
N ASN A 443 -12.10 13.94 -4.25
CA ASN A 443 -12.68 12.77 -3.59
C ASN A 443 -13.65 13.14 -2.47
N LEU A 444 -13.42 14.23 -1.73
CA LEU A 444 -14.38 14.76 -0.76
C LEU A 444 -15.68 15.22 -1.44
N ALA A 445 -15.56 15.91 -2.59
CA ALA A 445 -16.71 16.28 -3.41
C ALA A 445 -17.49 15.04 -3.88
N ARG A 446 -16.77 14.00 -4.35
CA ARG A 446 -17.38 12.71 -4.74
C ARG A 446 -18.06 12.04 -3.55
N ALA A 447 -17.44 12.02 -2.38
CA ALA A 447 -18.01 11.43 -1.17
C ALA A 447 -19.33 12.13 -0.78
N HIS A 448 -19.35 13.47 -0.78
CA HIS A 448 -20.58 14.23 -0.58
C HIS A 448 -21.66 13.92 -1.64
N SER A 449 -21.26 13.75 -2.91
CA SER A 449 -22.18 13.38 -3.98
C SER A 449 -22.86 12.04 -3.72
N LEU A 450 -22.07 11.03 -3.32
CA LEU A 450 -22.56 9.67 -3.02
C LEU A 450 -23.51 9.63 -1.80
N GLU A 451 -23.31 10.52 -0.83
CA GLU A 451 -24.24 10.68 0.31
C GLU A 451 -25.49 11.51 -0.01
N GLY A 452 -25.61 12.03 -1.24
CA GLY A 452 -26.73 12.90 -1.63
C GLY A 452 -26.59 14.35 -1.18
N ASN A 453 -25.44 14.73 -0.61
CA ASN A 453 -25.11 16.10 -0.20
C ASN A 453 -24.69 16.95 -1.43
N THR A 454 -25.55 17.04 -2.44
CA THR A 454 -25.23 17.59 -3.77
C THR A 454 -24.70 19.03 -3.72
N ASP A 455 -25.25 19.90 -2.86
CA ASP A 455 -24.77 21.30 -2.78
C ASP A 455 -23.33 21.39 -2.29
N LYS A 456 -22.97 20.62 -1.26
CA LYS A 456 -21.59 20.53 -0.76
C LYS A 456 -20.67 19.94 -1.83
N ALA A 457 -21.11 18.87 -2.51
CA ALA A 457 -20.34 18.27 -3.60
C ALA A 457 -20.02 19.29 -4.70
N MET A 458 -21.03 20.04 -5.16
CA MET A 458 -20.84 21.09 -6.16
C MET A 458 -19.91 22.21 -5.66
N GLN A 459 -20.00 22.60 -4.38
CA GLN A 459 -19.09 23.59 -3.78
C GLN A 459 -17.64 23.11 -3.86
N PHE A 460 -17.35 21.89 -3.40
CA PHE A 460 -15.98 21.35 -3.42
C PHE A 460 -15.46 21.10 -4.84
N TYR A 461 -16.30 20.67 -5.78
CA TYR A 461 -15.90 20.59 -7.19
C TYR A 461 -15.57 21.97 -7.78
N LYS A 462 -16.34 23.01 -7.46
CA LYS A 462 -16.01 24.38 -7.89
C LYS A 462 -14.70 24.87 -7.28
N GLU A 463 -14.44 24.58 -6.00
CA GLU A 463 -13.13 24.87 -5.39
C GLU A 463 -11.99 24.12 -6.10
N SER A 464 -12.20 22.85 -6.42
CA SER A 464 -11.23 22.05 -7.20
C SER A 464 -10.94 22.67 -8.56
N LEU A 465 -11.94 23.20 -9.28
CA LEU A 465 -11.72 23.88 -10.57
C LEU A 465 -10.88 25.15 -10.46
N VAL A 466 -10.96 25.88 -9.34
CA VAL A 466 -10.10 27.06 -9.10
C VAL A 466 -8.64 26.64 -8.96
N LYS A 467 -8.37 25.50 -8.33
CA LYS A 467 -7.00 24.96 -8.13
C LYS A 467 -6.48 24.21 -9.35
N GLY A 468 -7.35 23.53 -10.09
CA GLY A 468 -7.03 22.72 -11.25
C GLY A 468 -8.17 22.71 -12.26
N PRO A 469 -8.20 23.64 -13.22
CA PRO A 469 -9.31 23.75 -14.17
C PRO A 469 -9.37 22.60 -15.19
N HIS A 470 -8.23 21.96 -15.47
CA HIS A 470 -8.10 20.92 -16.49
C HIS A 470 -8.05 19.49 -15.92
N VAL A 471 -8.93 19.20 -14.95
CA VAL A 471 -9.03 17.85 -14.36
C VAL A 471 -10.27 17.15 -14.88
N PHE A 472 -10.08 15.97 -15.47
CA PHE A 472 -11.19 15.16 -15.99
C PHE A 472 -12.25 14.87 -14.92
N ALA A 473 -11.83 14.29 -13.79
CA ALA A 473 -12.76 13.87 -12.74
C ALA A 473 -13.61 15.01 -12.18
N THR A 474 -13.05 16.21 -12.03
CA THR A 474 -13.78 17.39 -11.55
C THR A 474 -14.81 17.84 -12.58
N ASN A 475 -14.40 18.00 -13.84
CA ASN A 475 -15.29 18.46 -14.90
C ASN A 475 -16.41 17.45 -15.19
N TYR A 476 -16.07 16.15 -15.28
CA TYR A 476 -17.05 15.10 -15.51
C TYR A 476 -18.08 15.00 -14.38
N ASN A 477 -17.64 14.90 -13.13
CA ASN A 477 -18.57 14.71 -12.01
C ASN A 477 -19.41 15.95 -11.73
N LEU A 478 -18.85 17.16 -11.87
CA LEU A 478 -19.64 18.38 -11.75
C LEU A 478 -20.68 18.51 -12.88
N ALA A 479 -20.32 18.12 -14.11
CA ALA A 479 -21.24 18.08 -15.23
C ALA A 479 -22.41 17.11 -14.98
N ASP A 480 -22.13 15.93 -14.42
CA ASP A 480 -23.15 14.94 -14.08
C ASP A 480 -24.10 15.47 -12.99
N LEU A 481 -23.60 16.21 -12.00
CA LEU A 481 -24.44 16.88 -11.02
C LEU A 481 -25.31 17.97 -11.65
N TYR A 482 -24.75 18.81 -12.55
CA TYR A 482 -25.55 19.78 -13.31
C TYR A 482 -26.64 19.11 -14.15
N PHE A 483 -26.28 18.02 -14.84
CA PHE A 483 -27.20 17.23 -15.66
C PHE A 483 -28.36 16.68 -14.82
N SER A 484 -28.06 16.10 -13.65
CA SER A 484 -29.08 15.59 -12.72
C SER A 484 -30.05 16.67 -12.21
N ARG A 485 -29.61 17.94 -12.16
CA ARG A 485 -30.43 19.10 -11.80
C ARG A 485 -31.16 19.75 -12.98
N GLY A 486 -31.02 19.22 -14.19
CA GLY A 486 -31.58 19.80 -15.40
C GLY A 486 -30.86 21.06 -15.91
N LEU A 487 -29.70 21.39 -15.35
CA LEU A 487 -28.85 22.51 -15.77
C LEU A 487 -28.02 22.11 -16.99
N LEU A 488 -28.72 21.92 -18.12
CA LEU A 488 -28.15 21.31 -19.33
C LEU A 488 -27.06 22.16 -20.00
N VAL A 489 -27.07 23.48 -19.84
CA VAL A 489 -26.09 24.37 -20.46
C VAL A 489 -24.73 24.21 -19.77
N GLU A 490 -24.72 24.25 -18.45
CA GLU A 490 -23.54 24.06 -17.61
C GLU A 490 -23.00 22.64 -17.72
N ALA A 491 -23.89 21.64 -17.71
CA ALA A 491 -23.51 20.24 -17.95
C ALA A 491 -22.81 20.07 -19.30
N LEU A 492 -23.36 20.65 -20.37
CA LEU A 492 -22.79 20.57 -21.71
C LEU A 492 -21.38 21.18 -21.77
N GLN A 493 -21.17 22.35 -21.16
CA GLN A 493 -19.86 23.01 -21.13
C GLN A 493 -18.80 22.13 -20.46
N HIS A 494 -19.11 21.59 -19.28
CA HIS A 494 -18.15 20.77 -18.54
C HIS A 494 -17.92 19.38 -19.16
N PHE A 495 -18.94 18.73 -19.72
CA PHE A 495 -18.73 17.48 -20.46
C PHE A 495 -17.92 17.67 -21.74
N LEU A 496 -18.09 18.80 -22.44
CA LEU A 496 -17.23 19.14 -23.59
C LEU A 496 -15.78 19.27 -23.15
N LEU A 497 -15.51 20.01 -22.06
CA LEU A 497 -14.16 20.15 -21.53
C LEU A 497 -13.59 18.80 -21.06
N ALA A 498 -14.37 17.97 -20.37
CA ALA A 498 -13.96 16.62 -19.96
C ALA A 498 -13.59 15.74 -21.17
N SER A 499 -14.36 15.83 -22.27
CA SER A 499 -14.07 15.10 -23.52
C SER A 499 -12.82 15.60 -24.25
N GLN A 500 -12.41 16.86 -24.03
CA GLN A 500 -11.17 17.41 -24.57
C GLN A 500 -9.96 17.01 -23.71
N ILE A 501 -10.12 16.96 -22.39
CA ILE A 501 -9.05 16.57 -21.45
C ILE A 501 -8.71 15.09 -21.63
N SER A 502 -9.71 14.22 -21.71
CA SER A 502 -9.53 12.76 -21.85
C SER A 502 -10.35 12.24 -23.03
N PRO A 503 -9.87 12.40 -24.27
CA PRO A 503 -10.57 11.99 -25.49
C PRO A 503 -10.70 10.47 -25.66
N GLU A 504 -10.06 9.69 -24.81
CA GLU A 504 -10.08 8.22 -24.73
C GLU A 504 -11.15 7.68 -23.77
N ILE A 505 -11.88 8.55 -23.05
CA ILE A 505 -12.91 8.13 -22.10
C ILE A 505 -14.29 8.22 -22.76
N PRO A 506 -14.97 7.08 -23.06
CA PRO A 506 -16.22 7.07 -23.82
C PRO A 506 -17.41 7.71 -23.06
N GLU A 507 -17.35 7.76 -21.73
CA GLU A 507 -18.41 8.24 -20.86
C GLU A 507 -18.78 9.70 -21.12
N SER A 508 -17.80 10.58 -21.37
CA SER A 508 -18.05 12.00 -21.68
C SER A 508 -18.84 12.15 -22.97
N PHE A 509 -18.46 11.39 -24.01
CA PHE A 509 -19.14 11.44 -25.30
C PHE A 509 -20.55 10.86 -25.23
N ALA A 510 -20.78 9.84 -24.42
CA ALA A 510 -22.11 9.31 -24.18
C ALA A 510 -23.03 10.33 -23.51
N LYS A 511 -22.55 11.02 -22.47
CA LYS A 511 -23.30 12.09 -21.79
C LYS A 511 -23.59 13.28 -22.70
N LEU A 512 -22.63 13.68 -23.54
CA LEU A 512 -22.86 14.68 -24.59
C LEU A 512 -23.96 14.25 -25.56
N GLY A 513 -23.90 13.00 -26.03
CA GLY A 513 -24.91 12.42 -26.91
C GLY A 513 -26.32 12.42 -26.30
N GLU A 514 -26.42 12.07 -25.01
CA GLU A 514 -27.67 12.11 -24.24
C GLU A 514 -28.22 13.53 -24.11
N ILE A 515 -27.37 14.52 -23.79
CA ILE A 515 -27.78 15.93 -23.72
C ILE A 515 -28.29 16.42 -25.08
N TYR A 516 -27.60 16.11 -26.17
CA TYR A 516 -28.03 16.51 -27.51
C TYR A 516 -29.33 15.82 -27.96
N LEU A 517 -29.57 14.59 -27.50
CA LEU A 517 -30.84 13.90 -27.71
C LEU A 517 -31.98 14.65 -27.00
N LEU A 518 -31.80 15.05 -25.74
CA LEU A 518 -32.78 15.84 -24.99
C LEU A 518 -33.04 17.22 -25.61
N GLN A 519 -32.04 17.81 -26.26
CA GLN A 519 -32.17 19.07 -27.01
C GLN A 519 -32.77 18.90 -28.42
N ASN A 520 -33.20 17.69 -28.80
CA ASN A 520 -33.67 17.35 -30.15
C ASN A 520 -32.64 17.62 -31.27
N LYS A 521 -31.35 17.71 -30.94
CA LYS A 521 -30.25 17.87 -31.90
C LYS A 521 -29.73 16.51 -32.35
N PHE A 522 -30.59 15.73 -33.00
CA PHE A 522 -30.39 14.31 -33.28
C PHE A 522 -29.12 13.98 -34.07
N LYS A 523 -28.69 14.84 -34.99
CA LYS A 523 -27.43 14.65 -35.74
C LYS A 523 -26.19 14.75 -34.85
N LEU A 524 -26.18 15.67 -33.89
CA LEU A 524 -25.09 15.80 -32.91
C LEU A 524 -25.13 14.65 -31.90
N ALA A 525 -26.33 14.23 -31.49
CA ALA A 525 -26.49 13.05 -30.64
C ALA A 525 -25.87 11.80 -31.30
N ASP A 526 -26.20 11.52 -32.56
CA ASP A 526 -25.61 10.40 -33.31
C ASP A 526 -24.09 10.51 -33.41
N LEU A 527 -23.55 11.70 -33.72
CA LEU A 527 -22.10 11.93 -33.81
C LEU A 527 -21.37 11.58 -32.51
N TYR A 528 -21.80 12.13 -31.38
CA TYR A 528 -21.13 11.93 -30.09
C TYR A 528 -21.32 10.52 -29.55
N LEU A 529 -22.51 9.93 -29.71
CA LEU A 529 -22.74 8.54 -29.32
C LEU A 529 -21.88 7.58 -30.16
N ARG A 530 -21.72 7.81 -31.48
CA ARG A 530 -20.81 6.99 -32.31
C ARG A 530 -19.36 7.12 -31.85
N ARG A 531 -18.92 8.32 -31.46
CA ARG A 531 -17.56 8.51 -30.92
C ARG A 531 -17.31 7.67 -29.67
N ALA A 532 -18.29 7.58 -28.76
CA ALA A 532 -18.19 6.71 -27.59
C ALA A 532 -18.03 5.22 -27.97
N VAL A 533 -18.74 4.76 -29.01
CA VAL A 533 -18.64 3.39 -29.54
C VAL A 533 -17.31 3.13 -30.26
N GLU A 534 -16.76 4.12 -30.96
CA GLU A 534 -15.42 4.02 -31.59
C GLU A 534 -14.33 3.78 -30.55
N ILE A 535 -14.43 4.48 -29.41
CA ILE A 535 -13.49 4.37 -28.30
C ILE A 535 -13.66 3.03 -27.57
N ASN A 536 -14.89 2.68 -27.21
CA ASN A 536 -15.20 1.40 -26.58
C ASN A 536 -16.39 0.71 -27.27
N PRO A 537 -16.13 -0.27 -28.14
CA PRO A 537 -17.17 -1.01 -28.85
C PRO A 537 -18.10 -1.84 -27.94
N GLN A 538 -17.75 -2.03 -26.67
CA GLN A 538 -18.55 -2.78 -25.70
C GLN A 538 -19.28 -1.86 -24.71
N PHE A 539 -19.25 -0.54 -24.90
CA PHE A 539 -19.93 0.40 -23.99
C PHE A 539 -21.46 0.37 -24.18
N ALA A 540 -22.10 -0.52 -23.41
CA ALA A 540 -23.50 -0.90 -23.55
C ALA A 540 -24.52 0.26 -23.50
N PRO A 541 -24.40 1.26 -22.59
CA PRO A 541 -25.43 2.29 -22.42
C PRO A 541 -25.68 3.13 -23.67
N VAL A 542 -24.70 3.25 -24.55
CA VAL A 542 -24.74 4.11 -25.75
C VAL A 542 -25.60 3.52 -26.87
N PHE A 543 -25.64 2.19 -26.97
CA PHE A 543 -26.36 1.51 -28.07
C PHE A 543 -27.87 1.71 -28.01
N LYS A 544 -28.44 1.83 -26.81
CA LYS A 544 -29.86 2.18 -26.63
C LYS A 544 -30.16 3.55 -27.24
N ASN A 545 -29.35 4.56 -26.90
CA ASN A 545 -29.54 5.93 -27.37
C ASN A 545 -29.28 6.06 -28.88
N LEU A 546 -28.30 5.34 -29.43
CA LEU A 546 -28.09 5.25 -30.88
C LEU A 546 -29.29 4.61 -31.59
N GLY A 547 -29.87 3.56 -31.00
CA GLY A 547 -31.09 2.93 -31.49
C GLY A 547 -32.24 3.93 -31.56
N VAL A 548 -32.49 4.68 -30.49
CA VAL A 548 -33.54 5.71 -30.43
C VAL A 548 -33.33 6.78 -31.49
N VAL A 549 -32.13 7.36 -31.55
CA VAL A 549 -31.77 8.42 -32.51
C VAL A 549 -31.96 7.96 -33.96
N ASN A 550 -31.41 6.79 -34.31
CA ASN A 550 -31.43 6.33 -35.70
C ASN A 550 -32.80 5.81 -36.13
N PHE A 551 -33.51 5.12 -35.24
CA PHE A 551 -34.81 4.52 -35.56
C PHE A 551 -35.93 5.56 -35.66
N TYR A 552 -36.03 6.45 -34.66
CA TYR A 552 -37.16 7.37 -34.55
C TYR A 552 -36.91 8.75 -35.17
N HIS A 553 -35.64 9.19 -35.30
CA HIS A 553 -35.36 10.60 -35.62
C HIS A 553 -34.52 10.82 -36.89
N LEU A 554 -33.65 9.89 -37.28
CA LEU A 554 -32.79 10.02 -38.47
C LEU A 554 -33.24 9.19 -39.68
N ASN A 555 -34.42 8.55 -39.63
CA ASN A 555 -34.95 7.66 -40.68
C ASN A 555 -34.03 6.49 -41.07
N ASN A 556 -33.13 6.08 -40.18
CA ASN A 556 -32.20 4.97 -40.37
C ASN A 556 -32.67 3.71 -39.62
N GLN A 557 -33.92 3.28 -39.88
CA GLN A 557 -34.58 2.23 -39.10
C GLN A 557 -33.78 0.92 -39.02
N LYS A 558 -33.19 0.46 -40.13
CA LYS A 558 -32.36 -0.76 -40.15
C LYS A 558 -31.17 -0.67 -39.19
N GLN A 559 -30.49 0.49 -39.16
CA GLN A 559 -29.36 0.71 -38.28
C GLN A 559 -29.82 0.85 -36.81
N GLY A 560 -30.95 1.51 -36.58
CA GLY A 560 -31.57 1.63 -35.26
C GLY A 560 -31.90 0.26 -34.64
N LEU A 561 -32.51 -0.66 -35.41
CA LEU A 561 -32.78 -2.04 -34.97
C LEU A 561 -31.49 -2.80 -34.66
N ALA A 562 -30.43 -2.62 -35.45
CA ALA A 562 -29.13 -3.25 -35.18
C ALA A 562 -28.53 -2.76 -33.85
N TYR A 563 -28.62 -1.45 -33.56
CA TYR A 563 -28.16 -0.90 -32.29
C TYR A 563 -29.00 -1.38 -31.10
N PHE A 564 -30.32 -1.47 -31.25
CA PHE A 564 -31.20 -2.04 -30.23
C PHE A 564 -30.88 -3.51 -29.93
N SER A 565 -30.63 -4.32 -30.97
CA SER A 565 -30.18 -5.71 -30.81
C SER A 565 -28.85 -5.80 -30.06
N ARG A 566 -27.86 -4.98 -30.43
CA ARG A 566 -26.56 -4.93 -29.74
C ARG A 566 -26.68 -4.49 -28.28
N SER A 567 -27.53 -3.51 -28.00
CA SER A 567 -27.84 -3.07 -26.64
C SER A 567 -28.38 -4.22 -25.77
N LEU A 568 -29.33 -5.00 -26.29
CA LEU A 568 -29.86 -6.18 -25.58
C LEU A 568 -28.86 -7.32 -25.43
N ASN A 569 -27.95 -7.51 -26.38
CA ASN A 569 -26.91 -8.53 -26.27
C ASN A 569 -25.90 -8.21 -25.17
N LEU A 570 -25.58 -6.92 -24.99
CA LEU A 570 -24.67 -6.46 -23.93
C LEU A 570 -25.36 -6.38 -22.57
N GLU A 571 -26.60 -5.88 -22.53
CA GLU A 571 -27.40 -5.77 -21.30
C GLU A 571 -28.81 -6.35 -21.49
N PRO A 572 -28.97 -7.68 -21.32
CA PRO A 572 -30.26 -8.34 -21.55
C PRO A 572 -31.37 -7.90 -20.60
N ASN A 573 -31.02 -7.40 -19.41
CA ASN A 573 -31.93 -7.10 -18.30
C ASN A 573 -32.08 -5.58 -18.05
N GLN A 574 -31.71 -4.72 -19.01
CA GLN A 574 -31.90 -3.28 -18.87
C GLN A 574 -33.39 -2.90 -18.70
N PRO A 575 -33.74 -1.77 -18.04
CA PRO A 575 -35.12 -1.40 -17.73
C PRO A 575 -36.06 -1.40 -18.94
N GLU A 576 -35.58 -0.98 -20.12
CA GLU A 576 -36.38 -0.93 -21.35
C GLU A 576 -36.30 -2.21 -22.20
N ALA A 577 -35.67 -3.28 -21.71
CA ALA A 577 -35.42 -4.49 -22.48
C ALA A 577 -36.69 -5.09 -23.10
N GLY A 578 -37.80 -5.12 -22.36
CA GLY A 578 -39.09 -5.62 -22.87
C GLY A 578 -39.59 -4.86 -24.09
N LYS A 579 -39.52 -3.53 -24.06
CA LYS A 579 -39.92 -2.66 -25.19
C LYS A 579 -39.02 -2.88 -26.40
N ILE A 580 -37.72 -3.00 -26.16
CA ILE A 580 -36.75 -3.24 -27.24
C ILE A 580 -36.99 -4.61 -27.89
N ARG A 581 -37.22 -5.68 -27.09
CA ARG A 581 -37.55 -7.02 -27.60
C ARG A 581 -38.82 -7.01 -28.44
N GLN A 582 -39.87 -6.33 -27.97
CA GLN A 582 -41.13 -6.22 -28.69
C GLN A 582 -40.95 -5.50 -30.04
N LEU A 583 -40.19 -4.39 -30.05
CA LEU A 583 -39.87 -3.66 -31.28
C LEU A 583 -39.10 -4.54 -32.27
N LEU A 584 -38.06 -5.25 -31.82
CA LEU A 584 -37.28 -6.15 -32.69
C LEU A 584 -38.15 -7.26 -33.27
N ALA A 585 -39.05 -7.85 -32.47
CA ALA A 585 -39.95 -8.92 -32.91
C ALA A 585 -40.95 -8.44 -33.99
N GLN A 586 -41.44 -7.20 -33.91
CA GLN A 586 -42.33 -6.64 -34.93
C GLN A 586 -41.65 -6.49 -36.29
N PHE A 587 -40.35 -6.20 -36.30
CA PHE A 587 -39.56 -5.96 -37.51
C PHE A 587 -38.77 -7.20 -37.98
N SER A 588 -38.77 -8.30 -37.22
CA SER A 588 -38.21 -9.59 -37.67
C SER A 588 -39.21 -10.45 -38.44
N ILE A 589 -40.50 -10.08 -38.46
CA ILE A 589 -41.61 -10.82 -39.09
C ILE A 589 -41.95 -10.25 -40.50
N ARG A 590 -41.28 -9.19 -40.93
CA ARG A 590 -41.35 -8.61 -42.29
C ARG A 590 -40.03 -8.81 -43.00
#